data_AF-A0A3D0LSN8-F1
#
_entry.id   AF-A0A3D0LSN8-F1
#
_cell.length_a   1.000
_cell.length_b   1.000
_cell.length_c   1.000
_cell.angle_alpha   90.00
_cell.angle_beta   90.00
_cell.angle_gamma   90.00
#
_symmetry.space_group_name_H-M   'P 1'
#
loop_
_entity.id
_entity.type
_entity.pdbx_description
1 polymer ?
#
loop_
_entity_poly.entity_id
_entity_poly.type
_entity_poly.pdbx_seq_one_letter_code
_entity_poly.pdbx_strand_id
1 'polypeptide(L)'
;MNAPHAIPETPYPARYWRFTGDGRIQCELCPRDCKLRDGQRGACFVRQRIGDQMVLTTYGRSSGFCVDPIEKKPLNHFYPGSRVFSFGTAGCNLACKFCQNWDISKSHDIDSLADAASPAEIARTAARYHCKSVAFTYNDPV
;
A
#
# COMPACT_ATOMS: atom_id res chain seq x y z
N MET A 1 7.76 13.95 -22.99
CA MET A 1 8.62 13.36 -21.95
C MET A 1 8.47 14.24 -20.72
N ASN A 2 7.48 13.96 -19.87
CA ASN A 2 7.30 14.71 -18.63
C ASN A 2 8.08 13.96 -17.55
N ALA A 3 8.98 14.68 -16.88
CA ALA A 3 9.72 14.15 -15.74
C ALA A 3 8.73 13.61 -14.70
N PRO A 4 9.00 12.47 -14.05
CA PRO A 4 8.16 12.00 -12.96
C PRO A 4 8.17 13.07 -11.88
N HIS A 5 6.99 13.60 -11.53
CA HIS A 5 6.83 14.43 -10.36
C HIS A 5 7.22 13.56 -9.16
N ALA A 6 8.44 13.73 -8.66
CA ALA A 6 8.88 13.12 -7.43
C ALA A 6 7.96 13.63 -6.32
N ILE A 7 7.05 12.76 -5.86
CA ILE A 7 6.19 13.05 -4.73
C ILE A 7 7.12 13.12 -3.53
N PRO A 8 7.21 14.24 -2.80
CA PRO A 8 8.07 14.34 -1.63
C PRO A 8 7.77 13.18 -0.68
N GLU A 9 8.80 12.50 -0.18
CA GLU A 9 8.69 11.51 0.88
C GLU A 9 8.17 12.19 2.16
N THR A 10 6.88 12.49 2.20
CA THR A 10 6.27 13.09 3.37
C THR A 10 5.87 11.94 4.27
N PRO A 11 6.52 11.75 5.43
CA PRO A 11 6.18 10.66 6.33
C PRO A 11 4.75 10.86 6.83
N TYR A 12 3.81 10.08 6.29
CA TYR A 12 2.41 10.16 6.70
C TYR A 12 2.27 9.46 8.05
N PRO A 13 1.65 10.09 9.08
CA PRO A 13 1.48 9.47 10.39
C PRO A 13 0.75 8.12 10.32
N ALA A 14 1.40 7.06 10.79
CA ALA A 14 0.78 5.75 10.91
C ALA A 14 0.01 5.64 12.23
N ARG A 15 -1.09 4.88 12.21
CA ARG A 15 -1.93 4.59 13.39
C ARG A 15 -1.64 3.18 13.93
N TYR A 16 -2.27 2.78 15.04
CA TYR A 16 -2.21 1.41 15.58
C TYR A 16 -0.78 0.98 15.97
N TRP A 17 -0.23 1.69 16.93
CA TRP A 17 1.05 1.37 17.54
C TRP A 17 1.11 1.94 18.96
N ARG A 18 2.03 1.41 19.75
CA ARG A 18 2.32 1.90 21.11
C ARG A 18 3.80 1.81 21.42
N PHE A 19 4.24 2.59 22.41
CA PHE A 19 5.55 2.39 23.01
C PHE A 19 5.56 1.15 23.89
N THR A 20 6.68 0.43 23.89
CA THR A 20 6.98 -0.65 24.83
C THR A 20 7.84 -0.12 25.97
N GLY A 21 7.86 -0.84 27.10
CA GLY A 21 8.62 -0.41 28.29
C GLY A 21 10.14 -0.30 28.12
N ASP A 22 10.67 -0.85 27.02
CA ASP A 22 12.09 -0.75 26.63
C ASP A 22 12.34 0.29 25.52
N GLY A 23 11.40 1.19 25.27
CA GLY A 23 11.55 2.31 24.35
C GLY A 23 11.41 1.96 22.86
N ARG A 24 10.96 0.75 22.52
CA ARG A 24 10.59 0.38 21.14
C ARG A 24 9.17 0.84 20.80
N ILE A 25 8.85 0.91 19.52
CA ILE A 25 7.47 1.05 19.07
C ILE A 25 6.97 -0.32 18.60
N GLN A 26 5.88 -0.82 19.20
CA GLN A 26 5.17 -2.00 18.71
C GLN A 26 4.09 -1.58 17.72
N CYS A 27 4.13 -2.11 16.50
CA CYS A 27 3.03 -2.03 15.53
C CYS A 27 1.95 -3.05 15.89
N GLU A 28 0.69 -2.63 15.92
CA GLU A 28 -0.47 -3.46 16.31
C GLU A 28 -1.47 -3.62 15.15
N LEU A 29 -1.09 -3.20 13.94
CA LEU A 29 -1.98 -3.20 12.78
C LEU A 29 -2.19 -4.60 12.17
N CYS A 30 -1.16 -5.44 12.17
CA CYS A 30 -1.22 -6.79 11.60
C CYS A 30 -0.62 -7.82 12.58
N PRO A 31 -0.87 -9.13 12.38
CA PRO A 31 -0.41 -10.19 13.29
C PRO A 31 1.12 -10.37 13.40
N ARG A 32 1.92 -9.50 12.79
CA ARG A 32 3.39 -9.52 12.87
C ARG A 32 3.93 -8.90 14.14
N ASP A 33 3.16 -8.03 14.81
CA ASP A 33 3.53 -7.40 16.09
C ASP A 33 4.96 -6.83 16.13
N CYS A 34 5.40 -6.19 15.03
CA CYS A 34 6.78 -5.74 14.88
C CYS A 34 7.16 -4.73 15.98
N LYS A 35 8.26 -4.99 16.70
CA LYS A 35 8.84 -4.09 17.72
C LYS A 35 10.05 -3.37 17.15
N LEU A 36 9.86 -2.10 16.79
CA LEU A 36 10.79 -1.30 15.99
C LEU A 36 11.70 -0.42 16.87
N ARG A 37 13.00 -0.51 16.61
CA ARG A 37 14.00 0.50 17.00
C ARG A 37 13.87 1.72 16.10
N ASP A 38 14.45 2.85 16.52
CA ASP A 38 14.48 4.05 15.68
C ASP A 38 15.15 3.75 14.33
N GLY A 39 14.60 4.33 13.26
CA GLY A 39 14.99 4.06 11.87
C GLY A 39 14.54 2.71 11.30
N GLN A 40 14.03 1.78 12.13
CA GLN A 40 13.70 0.43 11.69
C GLN A 40 12.36 0.38 10.93
N ARG A 41 12.32 -0.44 9.87
CA ARG A 41 11.09 -0.80 9.16
C ARG A 41 10.48 -2.11 9.69
N GLY A 42 9.15 -2.18 9.65
CA GLY A 42 8.42 -3.42 9.91
C GLY A 42 8.63 -4.45 8.82
N ALA A 43 8.18 -5.69 9.07
CA ALA A 43 8.29 -6.79 8.12
C ALA A 43 7.57 -6.55 6.78
N CYS A 44 6.63 -5.61 6.74
CA CYS A 44 5.94 -5.17 5.54
C CYS A 44 6.69 -4.12 4.71
N PHE A 45 7.79 -3.55 5.25
CA PHE A 45 8.60 -2.46 4.68
C PHE A 45 7.92 -1.10 4.47
N VAL A 46 6.59 -1.04 4.56
CA VAL A 46 5.82 0.21 4.39
C VAL A 46 5.61 1.01 5.68
N ARG A 47 5.88 0.39 6.84
CA ARG A 47 5.80 1.04 8.15
C ARG A 47 7.19 1.19 8.73
N GLN A 48 7.55 2.41 9.08
CA GLN A 48 8.87 2.75 9.63
C GLN A 48 8.72 3.51 10.93
N ARG A 49 9.62 3.28 11.88
CA ARG A 49 9.81 4.19 13.00
C ARG A 49 10.76 5.32 12.61
N ILE A 50 10.34 6.56 12.85
CA ILE A 50 11.17 7.76 12.74
C ILE A 50 11.00 8.55 14.04
N GLY A 51 12.06 8.58 14.85
CA GLY A 51 12.05 9.15 16.19
C GLY A 51 10.99 8.48 17.06
N ASP A 52 10.08 9.30 17.59
CA ASP A 52 9.01 8.88 18.50
C ASP A 52 7.68 8.60 17.79
N GLN A 53 7.73 8.35 16.47
CA GLN A 53 6.54 8.13 15.67
C GLN A 53 6.70 6.97 14.70
N MET A 54 5.58 6.29 14.42
CA MET A 54 5.47 5.40 13.26
C MET A 54 4.87 6.14 12.06
N VAL A 55 5.46 5.91 10.89
CA VAL A 55 5.09 6.56 9.63
C VAL A 55 4.84 5.54 8.54
N LEU A 56 4.04 5.91 7.55
CA LEU A 56 3.85 5.18 6.31
C LEU A 56 4.77 5.73 5.22
N THR A 57 5.60 4.87 4.64
CA THR A 57 6.57 5.24 3.59
C THR A 57 6.00 5.16 2.17
N THR A 58 4.77 4.64 2.03
CA THR A 58 4.10 4.43 0.73
C THR A 58 2.77 5.17 0.60
N TYR A 59 2.42 6.04 1.56
CA TYR A 59 1.17 6.79 1.50
C TYR A 59 1.12 7.70 0.26
N GLY A 60 -0.01 7.68 -0.45
CA GLY A 60 -0.22 8.50 -1.65
C GLY A 60 0.59 8.05 -2.86
N ARG A 61 1.14 6.83 -2.85
CA ARG A 61 1.96 6.25 -3.93
C ARG A 61 1.36 4.93 -4.39
N SER A 62 1.65 4.50 -5.62
CA SER A 62 1.26 3.18 -6.13
C SER A 62 2.35 2.55 -7.01
N SER A 63 2.41 1.22 -7.00
CA SER A 63 3.29 0.41 -7.87
C SER A 63 2.62 0.04 -9.19
N GLY A 64 1.41 0.54 -9.47
CA GLY A 64 0.74 0.35 -10.74
C GLY A 64 -0.77 0.43 -10.65
N PHE A 65 -1.40 0.63 -11.82
CA PHE A 65 -2.84 0.75 -11.97
C PHE A 65 -3.34 -0.13 -13.11
N CYS A 66 -4.56 -0.65 -12.97
CA CYS A 66 -5.24 -1.34 -14.06
C CYS A 66 -6.74 -1.13 -13.98
N VAL A 67 -7.40 -0.91 -15.13
CA VAL A 67 -8.85 -0.99 -15.25
C VAL A 67 -9.19 -2.37 -15.79
N ASP A 68 -9.81 -3.19 -14.95
CA ASP A 68 -10.19 -4.57 -15.28
C ASP A 68 -11.73 -4.72 -15.24
N PRO A 69 -12.30 -5.73 -15.92
CA PRO A 69 -13.65 -6.18 -15.63
C PRO A 69 -13.74 -6.74 -14.20
N ILE A 70 -14.88 -6.54 -13.52
CA ILE A 70 -15.07 -7.01 -12.14
C ILE A 70 -14.94 -8.53 -12.03
N GLU A 71 -15.21 -9.26 -13.11
CA GLU A 71 -15.13 -10.72 -13.22
C GLU A 71 -13.71 -11.27 -13.01
N LYS A 72 -12.67 -10.43 -13.12
CA LYS A 72 -11.29 -10.82 -12.76
C LYS A 72 -11.11 -10.94 -11.24
N LYS A 73 -12.00 -10.35 -10.44
CA LYS A 73 -11.94 -10.42 -8.98
C LYS A 73 -12.63 -11.70 -8.48
N PRO A 74 -12.15 -12.32 -7.39
CA PRO A 74 -12.72 -13.55 -6.85
C PRO A 74 -14.02 -13.26 -6.07
N LEU A 75 -15.01 -12.62 -6.72
CA LEU A 75 -16.29 -12.22 -6.15
C LEU A 75 -17.43 -12.79 -7.00
N ASN A 76 -18.31 -13.58 -6.40
CA ASN A 76 -19.44 -14.18 -7.10
C ASN A 76 -20.57 -13.16 -7.30
N HIS A 77 -21.04 -12.99 -8.55
CA HIS A 77 -22.19 -12.16 -8.92
C HIS A 77 -22.13 -10.73 -8.35
N PHE A 78 -20.91 -10.17 -8.26
CA PHE A 78 -20.67 -8.85 -7.71
C PHE A 78 -20.57 -7.82 -8.84
N TYR A 79 -21.62 -7.03 -9.02
CA TYR A 79 -21.75 -6.01 -10.07
C TYR A 79 -21.38 -6.45 -11.50
N PRO A 80 -22.03 -7.50 -12.06
CA PRO A 80 -21.68 -8.05 -13.37
C PRO A 80 -21.58 -6.99 -14.49
N GLY A 81 -20.59 -7.14 -15.36
CA GLY A 81 -20.32 -6.26 -16.49
C GLY A 81 -19.71 -4.91 -16.11
N SER A 82 -19.48 -4.65 -14.83
CA SER A 82 -18.88 -3.39 -14.37
C SER A 82 -17.35 -3.41 -14.43
N ARG A 83 -16.76 -2.21 -14.43
CA ARG A 83 -15.30 -2.02 -14.38
C ARG A 83 -14.82 -1.73 -12.97
N VAL A 84 -13.62 -2.20 -12.65
CA VAL A 84 -12.93 -1.95 -11.38
C VAL A 84 -11.57 -1.31 -11.62
N PHE A 85 -11.30 -0.23 -10.89
CA PHE A 85 -9.98 0.40 -10.87
C PHE A 85 -9.10 -0.27 -9.81
N SER A 86 -8.10 -1.01 -10.26
CA SER A 86 -7.19 -1.80 -9.43
C SER A 86 -5.88 -1.08 -9.19
N PHE A 87 -5.36 -1.15 -7.98
CA PHE A 87 -4.04 -0.62 -7.63
C PHE A 87 -3.43 -1.37 -6.44
N GLY A 88 -2.19 -1.04 -6.09
CA GLY A 88 -1.53 -1.47 -4.87
C GLY A 88 -0.23 -0.71 -4.62
N THR A 89 0.48 -1.06 -3.55
CA THR A 89 1.74 -0.42 -3.14
C THR A 89 2.87 -1.46 -3.11
N ALA A 90 4.09 -0.99 -2.87
CA ALA A 90 5.25 -1.82 -2.60
C ALA A 90 5.16 -2.39 -1.17
N GLY A 91 5.69 -3.59 -0.95
CA GLY A 91 5.71 -4.23 0.38
C GLY A 91 4.40 -4.92 0.78
N CYS A 92 4.47 -5.85 1.73
CA CYS A 92 3.31 -6.65 2.17
C CYS A 92 3.63 -7.35 3.51
N ASN A 93 2.66 -7.39 4.43
CA ASN A 93 2.79 -8.06 5.73
C ASN A 93 2.81 -9.62 5.62
N LEU A 94 2.22 -10.18 4.55
CA LEU A 94 2.14 -11.62 4.28
C LEU A 94 3.38 -12.12 3.56
N ALA A 95 3.86 -13.34 3.87
CA ALA A 95 4.99 -14.00 3.19
C ALA A 95 4.51 -15.16 2.29
N CYS A 96 3.59 -14.87 1.37
CA CYS A 96 3.00 -15.86 0.47
C CYS A 96 4.07 -16.54 -0.41
N LYS A 97 4.15 -17.87 -0.38
CA LYS A 97 5.11 -18.66 -1.17
C LYS A 97 4.90 -18.55 -2.68
N PHE A 98 3.67 -18.32 -3.12
CA PHE A 98 3.26 -18.32 -4.53
C PHE A 98 2.60 -16.98 -4.92
N CYS A 99 3.12 -15.87 -4.41
CA CYS A 99 2.58 -14.56 -4.74
C CYS A 99 2.79 -14.25 -6.22
N GLN A 100 1.70 -14.05 -6.96
CA GLN A 100 1.76 -13.65 -8.38
C GLN A 100 2.30 -12.23 -8.54
N ASN A 101 2.15 -11.40 -7.52
CA ASN A 101 2.62 -10.00 -7.47
C ASN A 101 3.88 -9.88 -6.60
N TRP A 102 4.73 -10.92 -6.54
CA TRP A 102 5.89 -10.94 -5.64
C TRP A 102 6.85 -9.79 -5.93
N ASP A 103 7.05 -9.44 -7.20
CA ASP A 103 7.95 -8.36 -7.65
C ASP A 103 7.67 -7.03 -6.95
N ILE A 104 6.39 -6.73 -6.68
CA ILE A 104 5.96 -5.50 -6.00
C ILE A 104 5.70 -5.70 -4.50
N SER A 105 5.04 -6.79 -4.12
CA SER A 105 4.69 -7.07 -2.71
C SER A 105 5.88 -7.47 -1.83
N LYS A 106 6.98 -7.91 -2.45
CA LYS A 106 8.26 -8.23 -1.79
C LYS A 106 9.36 -7.25 -2.11
N SER A 107 9.05 -6.18 -2.85
CA SER A 107 9.99 -5.11 -3.10
C SER A 107 10.33 -4.40 -1.78
N HIS A 108 11.63 -4.28 -1.53
CA HIS A 108 12.18 -3.32 -0.57
C HIS A 108 12.38 -1.95 -1.21
N ASP A 109 12.33 -1.91 -2.54
CA ASP A 109 12.57 -0.75 -3.36
C ASP A 109 11.28 0.05 -3.53
N ILE A 110 11.21 1.14 -2.76
CA ILE A 110 10.14 2.12 -2.80
C ILE A 110 10.23 2.95 -4.09
N ASP A 111 11.38 2.99 -4.78
CA ASP A 111 11.55 3.74 -6.04
C ASP A 111 10.79 3.09 -7.21
N SER A 112 10.36 1.83 -7.06
CA SER A 112 9.39 1.18 -7.95
C SER A 112 7.97 1.77 -7.84
N LEU A 113 7.69 2.63 -6.86
CA LEU A 113 6.44 3.38 -6.74
C LEU A 113 6.46 4.59 -7.68
N ALA A 114 6.13 4.35 -8.95
CA ALA A 114 6.28 5.34 -10.00
C ALA A 114 5.21 6.45 -10.00
N ASP A 115 4.04 6.21 -9.39
CA ASP A 115 2.87 7.08 -9.62
C ASP A 115 2.25 7.67 -8.34
N ALA A 116 1.80 8.93 -8.48
CA ALA A 116 0.98 9.61 -7.50
C ALA A 116 -0.41 8.97 -7.41
N ALA A 117 -0.79 8.63 -6.18
CA ALA A 117 -1.98 7.86 -5.88
C ALA A 117 -2.65 8.39 -4.61
N SER A 118 -2.84 9.70 -4.50
CA SER A 118 -3.61 10.23 -3.37
C SER A 118 -5.04 9.64 -3.38
N PRO A 119 -5.70 9.50 -2.21
CA PRO A 119 -7.06 8.98 -2.16
C PRO A 119 -8.04 9.73 -3.08
N ALA A 120 -7.86 11.06 -3.20
CA ALA A 120 -8.67 11.89 -4.08
C ALA A 120 -8.38 11.63 -5.56
N GLU A 121 -7.12 11.42 -5.94
CA GLU A 121 -6.75 11.05 -7.32
C GLU A 121 -7.28 9.68 -7.71
N ILE A 122 -7.20 8.69 -6.81
CA ILE A 122 -7.77 7.36 -7.04
C ILE A 122 -9.28 7.46 -7.30
N ALA A 123 -10.01 8.18 -6.45
CA ALA A 123 -11.46 8.36 -6.60
C ALA A 123 -11.82 9.09 -7.90
N ARG A 124 -11.13 10.19 -8.21
CA ARG A 124 -11.33 10.95 -9.45
C ARG A 124 -11.02 10.10 -10.69
N THR A 125 -9.97 9.30 -10.63
CA THR A 125 -9.54 8.45 -11.75
C THR A 125 -10.55 7.33 -11.98
N ALA A 126 -11.00 6.65 -10.93
CA ALA A 126 -12.07 5.65 -11.03
C ALA A 126 -13.35 6.24 -11.65
N ALA A 127 -13.77 7.44 -11.23
CA ALA A 127 -14.91 8.13 -11.81
C ALA A 127 -14.69 8.48 -13.30
N ARG A 128 -13.51 9.00 -13.65
CA ARG A 128 -13.13 9.36 -15.03
C ARG A 128 -13.19 8.16 -15.98
N TYR A 129 -12.76 6.99 -15.53
CA TYR A 129 -12.79 5.76 -16.33
C TYR A 129 -14.13 5.00 -16.18
N HIS A 130 -15.14 5.60 -15.53
CA HIS A 130 -16.42 5.00 -15.19
C HIS A 130 -16.29 3.58 -14.60
N CYS A 131 -15.36 3.44 -13.66
CA CYS A 131 -15.26 2.27 -12.81
C CYS A 131 -16.32 2.36 -11.71
N LYS A 132 -17.07 1.28 -11.50
CA LYS A 132 -18.06 1.17 -10.43
C LYS A 132 -17.41 0.91 -9.06
N SER A 133 -16.19 0.38 -9.07
CA SER A 133 -15.48 -0.02 -7.85
C SER A 133 -13.98 0.29 -7.95
N VAL A 134 -13.35 0.33 -6.78
CA VAL A 134 -11.90 0.44 -6.62
C VAL A 134 -11.41 -0.79 -5.85
N ALA A 135 -10.29 -1.38 -6.26
CA ALA A 135 -9.70 -2.55 -5.62
C ALA A 135 -8.22 -2.31 -5.27
N PHE A 136 -7.91 -2.31 -3.98
CA PHE A 136 -6.54 -2.43 -3.49
C PHE A 136 -6.19 -3.92 -3.48
N THR A 137 -5.35 -4.38 -4.41
CA THR A 137 -5.35 -5.81 -4.80
C THR A 137 -3.99 -6.40 -5.13
N TYR A 138 -2.93 -5.60 -5.24
CA TYR A 138 -1.62 -6.13 -5.61
C TYR A 138 -0.78 -6.59 -4.42
N ASN A 139 -1.05 -6.04 -3.25
CA ASN A 139 -0.48 -6.40 -1.96
C ASN A 139 -1.57 -6.32 -0.86
N ASP A 140 -1.24 -6.78 0.34
CA ASP A 140 -2.16 -6.72 1.48
C ASP A 140 -2.40 -5.26 1.88
N PRO A 141 -3.66 -4.82 2.03
CA PRO A 141 -3.99 -3.43 2.31
C PRO A 141 -3.78 -3.02 3.78
N VAL A 142 -3.33 -3.93 4.66
CA VAL A 142 -3.15 -3.74 6.11
C VAL A 142 -1.68 -3.60 6.51
#